data_AF-A0A450TA27-F1
#
_entry.id   AF-A0A450TA27-F1
#
_cell.length_a   1.000
_cell.length_b   1.000
_cell.length_c   1.000
_cell.angle_alpha   90.00
_cell.angle_beta   90.00
_cell.angle_gamma   90.00
#
_symmetry.space_group_name_H-M   'P 1'
#
loop_
_entity.id
_entity.type
_entity.pdbx_description
1 polymer ?
#
loop_
_entity_poly.entity_id
_entity_poly.type
_entity_poly.pdbx_seq_one_letter_code
_entity_poly.pdbx_strand_id
1 'polypeptide(L)'
;MKNRLFLLALTALLFTGPICVGTAFGVENAPRISDREIIERLTRLEEGQQSMQRQMQTTREQTGQRSASLQKGMEESFGAMQKGMEERFGAMQKGMEERFVAMEKGTEERFSVMDERFSAMNQRFVAMEKRMDERFSAMDQRFVAMEKRMDQRFVAMEKRMDQRFVAMEKRMDLMGDQTGQQISSLEKRVDDRLDAQWNLTLILIAAIFGLIGFVVWDRKTAIKPLERRFTRIADTIERDLEPESPKGSRFARLMNVLRELAPDDPRLADALRRHSLLEDLPRRPA
;
A
#
# COMPACT_ATOMS: atom_id res chain seq x y z
N MET A 1 32.70 -67.84 -94.45
CA MET A 1 33.14 -68.23 -95.81
C MET A 1 32.87 -67.17 -96.90
N LYS A 2 32.08 -66.12 -96.62
CA LYS A 2 31.87 -64.96 -97.53
C LYS A 2 33.05 -63.97 -97.60
N ASN A 3 33.87 -63.82 -96.56
CA ASN A 3 34.99 -62.86 -96.56
C ASN A 3 36.23 -63.35 -97.34
N ARG A 4 36.34 -64.66 -97.65
CA ARG A 4 37.47 -65.20 -98.42
C ARG A 4 37.22 -65.17 -99.94
N LEU A 5 35.96 -65.24 -100.36
CA LEU A 5 35.57 -65.05 -101.76
C LEU A 5 35.81 -63.60 -102.22
N PHE A 6 35.63 -62.63 -101.31
CA PHE A 6 35.88 -61.21 -101.59
C PHE A 6 37.38 -60.89 -101.75
N LEU A 7 38.26 -61.57 -101.01
CA LEU A 7 39.72 -61.45 -101.14
C LEU A 7 40.27 -62.08 -102.44
N LEU A 8 39.59 -63.09 -102.98
CA LEU A 8 39.92 -63.68 -104.29
C LEU A 8 39.36 -62.87 -105.47
N ALA A 9 38.23 -62.19 -105.30
CA ALA A 9 37.69 -61.27 -106.31
C ALA A 9 38.50 -59.97 -106.43
N LEU A 10 39.04 -59.44 -105.32
CA LEU A 10 39.90 -58.25 -105.33
C LEU A 10 41.28 -58.53 -105.97
N THR A 11 41.75 -59.78 -105.91
CA THR A 11 43.03 -60.18 -106.51
C THR A 11 42.92 -60.53 -108.00
N ALA A 12 41.73 -60.87 -108.49
CA ALA A 12 41.48 -61.13 -109.91
C ALA A 12 41.24 -59.86 -110.77
N LEU A 13 40.70 -58.78 -110.18
CA LEU A 13 40.43 -57.52 -110.92
C LEU A 13 41.71 -56.78 -111.34
N LEU A 14 42.84 -57.09 -110.71
CA LEU A 14 44.12 -56.44 -111.02
C LEU A 14 44.88 -57.10 -112.18
N PHE A 15 44.43 -58.24 -112.72
CA PHE A 15 45.30 -59.07 -113.58
C PHE A 15 44.84 -59.29 -115.03
N THR A 16 43.77 -58.66 -115.53
CA THR A 16 43.37 -58.82 -116.95
C THR A 16 42.96 -57.49 -117.58
N GLY A 17 43.78 -56.99 -118.52
CA GLY A 17 43.66 -55.74 -119.29
C GLY A 17 42.49 -55.66 -120.30
N PRO A 18 42.55 -54.78 -121.34
CA PRO A 18 43.52 -54.89 -122.44
C PRO A 18 44.08 -53.53 -122.97
N ILE A 19 45.34 -53.49 -123.40
CA ILE A 19 45.81 -53.53 -124.81
C ILE A 19 45.01 -52.62 -125.78
N CYS A 20 45.55 -51.44 -126.11
CA CYS A 20 45.94 -51.04 -127.48
C CYS A 20 46.29 -49.54 -127.61
N VAL A 21 47.57 -49.27 -127.85
CA VAL A 21 48.12 -48.48 -128.98
C VAL A 21 47.79 -46.98 -129.05
N GLY A 22 48.85 -46.17 -128.94
CA GLY A 22 48.84 -44.74 -129.21
C GLY A 22 50.20 -44.08 -128.94
N THR A 23 51.16 -44.37 -129.82
CA THR A 23 52.42 -43.67 -130.14
C THR A 23 52.76 -42.35 -129.42
N ALA A 24 54.01 -42.21 -128.96
CA ALA A 24 55.02 -41.22 -129.45
C ALA A 24 56.01 -40.80 -128.34
N PHE A 25 57.31 -41.00 -128.63
CA PHE A 25 58.52 -40.29 -128.15
C PHE A 25 58.61 -39.88 -126.65
N GLY A 26 59.63 -40.24 -125.88
CA GLY A 26 60.86 -40.92 -126.19
C GLY A 26 61.44 -41.50 -124.90
N VAL A 27 61.83 -42.77 -124.98
CA VAL A 27 62.74 -43.35 -124.01
C VAL A 27 64.11 -42.79 -124.38
N GLU A 28 64.53 -41.73 -123.67
CA GLU A 28 65.95 -41.59 -123.46
C GLU A 28 66.40 -42.89 -122.81
N ASN A 29 67.22 -43.64 -123.55
CA ASN A 29 68.06 -44.66 -122.98
C ASN A 29 68.56 -44.11 -121.66
N ALA A 30 68.24 -44.77 -120.54
CA ALA A 30 69.02 -44.57 -119.33
C ALA A 30 70.48 -44.68 -119.80
N PRO A 31 71.30 -43.61 -119.66
CA PRO A 31 72.65 -43.62 -120.15
C PRO A 31 73.25 -44.95 -119.71
N ARG A 32 73.93 -45.66 -120.62
CA ARG A 32 74.81 -46.73 -120.17
C ARG A 32 75.87 -46.02 -119.34
N ILE A 33 75.60 -45.88 -118.05
CA ILE A 33 76.50 -45.26 -117.10
C ILE A 33 77.77 -46.08 -117.28
N SER A 34 78.77 -45.46 -117.90
CA SER A 34 80.08 -46.08 -118.05
C SER A 34 80.55 -46.43 -116.65
N ASP A 35 81.30 -47.52 -116.46
CA ASP A 35 81.87 -47.84 -115.14
C ASP A 35 82.55 -46.61 -114.52
N ARG A 36 83.09 -45.72 -115.35
CA ARG A 36 83.61 -44.39 -114.99
C ARG A 36 82.60 -43.44 -114.32
N GLU A 37 81.37 -43.34 -114.83
CA GLU A 37 80.32 -42.47 -114.29
C GLU A 37 79.65 -43.10 -113.04
N ILE A 38 79.67 -44.44 -112.92
CA ILE A 38 79.32 -45.15 -111.66
C ILE A 38 80.37 -44.84 -110.59
N ILE A 39 81.66 -44.94 -110.94
CA ILE A 39 82.77 -44.62 -110.03
C ILE A 39 82.70 -43.16 -109.58
N GLU A 40 82.40 -42.21 -110.48
CA GLU A 40 82.28 -40.78 -110.14
C GLU A 40 81.10 -40.50 -109.19
N ARG A 41 79.96 -41.18 -109.36
CA ARG A 41 78.83 -41.06 -108.42
C ARG A 41 79.10 -41.78 -107.10
N LEU A 42 79.79 -42.93 -107.11
CA LEU A 42 80.18 -43.67 -105.91
C LEU A 42 81.21 -42.90 -105.09
N THR A 43 82.21 -42.28 -105.72
CA THR A 43 83.18 -41.41 -105.03
C THR A 43 82.49 -40.18 -104.45
N ARG A 44 81.58 -39.52 -105.18
CA ARG A 44 80.79 -38.40 -104.64
C ARG A 44 79.85 -38.82 -103.50
N LEU A 45 79.30 -40.03 -103.56
CA LEU A 45 78.48 -40.61 -102.49
C LEU A 45 79.33 -40.96 -101.26
N GLU A 46 80.53 -41.50 -101.47
CA GLU A 46 81.49 -41.85 -100.42
C GLU A 46 82.00 -40.57 -99.72
N GLU A 47 82.32 -39.52 -100.48
CA GLU A 47 82.61 -38.18 -99.95
C GLU A 47 81.41 -37.61 -99.19
N GLY A 48 80.19 -37.81 -99.71
CA GLY A 48 78.93 -37.46 -99.04
C GLY A 48 78.74 -38.19 -97.71
N GLN A 49 78.99 -39.49 -97.65
CA GLN A 49 78.91 -40.31 -96.44
C GLN A 49 79.99 -39.92 -95.43
N GLN A 50 81.24 -39.68 -95.87
CA GLN A 50 82.30 -39.19 -95.00
C GLN A 50 81.97 -37.80 -94.42
N SER A 51 81.41 -36.90 -95.22
CA SER A 51 80.96 -35.59 -94.75
C SER A 51 79.82 -35.71 -93.72
N MET A 52 78.87 -36.62 -93.96
CA MET A 52 77.76 -36.89 -93.06
C MET A 52 78.22 -37.56 -91.76
N GLN A 53 79.19 -38.46 -91.82
CA GLN A 53 79.76 -39.12 -90.65
C GLN A 53 80.57 -38.15 -89.79
N ARG A 54 81.32 -37.23 -90.41
CA ARG A 54 81.97 -36.10 -89.71
C ARG A 54 80.94 -35.20 -89.04
N GLN A 55 79.85 -34.87 -89.72
CA GLN A 55 78.77 -34.05 -89.14
C GLN A 55 78.05 -34.77 -88.00
N MET A 56 77.81 -36.08 -88.11
CA MET A 56 77.25 -36.88 -87.03
C MET A 56 78.20 -36.96 -85.83
N GLN A 57 79.51 -37.12 -86.06
CA GLN A 57 80.51 -37.09 -84.98
C GLN A 57 80.54 -35.75 -84.26
N THR A 58 80.63 -34.63 -85.00
CA THR A 58 80.63 -33.29 -84.40
C THR A 58 79.32 -32.99 -83.67
N THR A 59 78.18 -33.41 -84.23
CA THR A 59 76.88 -33.27 -83.56
C THR A 59 76.81 -34.13 -82.29
N ARG A 60 77.36 -35.35 -82.31
CA ARG A 60 77.39 -36.26 -81.15
C ARG A 60 78.31 -35.74 -80.06
N GLU A 61 79.46 -35.18 -80.43
CA GLU A 61 80.39 -34.51 -79.52
C GLU A 61 79.77 -33.25 -78.91
N GLN A 62 79.14 -32.39 -79.72
CA GLN A 62 78.40 -31.21 -79.23
C GLN A 62 77.26 -31.62 -78.29
N THR A 63 76.51 -32.67 -78.62
CA THR A 63 75.43 -33.19 -77.78
C THR A 63 75.98 -33.76 -76.47
N GLY A 64 77.11 -34.48 -76.52
CA GLY A 64 77.82 -34.98 -75.34
C GLY A 64 78.28 -33.85 -74.43
N GLN A 65 78.96 -32.83 -74.99
CA GLN A 65 79.39 -31.65 -74.25
C GLN A 65 78.21 -30.88 -73.64
N ARG A 66 77.10 -30.74 -74.37
CA ARG A 66 75.89 -30.07 -73.91
C ARG A 66 75.17 -30.85 -72.82
N SER A 67 75.18 -32.19 -72.88
CA SER A 67 74.65 -33.04 -71.82
C SER A 67 75.49 -32.95 -70.54
N ALA A 68 76.82 -32.92 -70.67
CA ALA A 68 77.73 -32.79 -69.55
C ALA A 68 77.63 -31.41 -68.88
N SER A 69 77.50 -30.34 -69.66
CA SER A 69 77.30 -28.99 -69.12
C SER A 69 75.94 -28.82 -68.45
N LEU A 70 74.88 -29.42 -69.02
CA LEU A 70 73.55 -29.48 -68.38
C LEU A 70 73.59 -30.23 -67.05
N GLN A 71 74.24 -31.39 -67.02
CA GLN A 71 74.32 -32.20 -65.81
C GLN A 71 75.09 -31.49 -64.70
N LYS A 72 76.21 -30.85 -65.05
CA LYS A 72 77.00 -30.03 -64.12
C LYS A 72 76.21 -28.82 -63.60
N GLY A 73 75.52 -28.09 -64.48
CA GLY A 73 74.66 -26.98 -64.08
C GLY A 73 73.50 -27.41 -63.18
N MET A 74 72.98 -28.62 -63.39
CA MET A 74 71.92 -29.19 -62.55
C MET A 74 72.44 -29.58 -61.15
N GLU A 75 73.64 -30.18 -61.05
CA GLU A 75 74.30 -30.45 -59.76
C GLU A 75 74.61 -29.17 -58.99
N GLU A 76 75.13 -28.14 -59.66
CA GLU A 76 75.39 -26.84 -59.04
C GLU A 76 74.10 -26.18 -58.54
N SER A 77 73.02 -26.23 -59.35
CA SER A 77 71.70 -25.70 -58.97
C SER A 77 71.10 -26.46 -57.79
N PHE A 78 71.22 -27.79 -57.78
CA PHE A 78 70.71 -28.62 -56.70
C PHE A 78 71.49 -28.38 -55.40
N GLY A 79 72.82 -28.28 -55.48
CA GLY A 79 73.67 -27.95 -54.33
C GLY A 79 73.39 -26.56 -53.77
N ALA A 80 73.18 -25.57 -54.63
CA ALA A 80 72.78 -24.22 -54.21
C ALA A 80 71.39 -24.20 -53.55
N MET A 81 70.44 -24.94 -54.12
CA MET A 81 69.09 -25.09 -53.56
C MET A 81 69.13 -25.76 -52.18
N GLN A 82 69.89 -26.84 -52.04
CA GLN A 82 70.01 -27.57 -50.77
C GLN A 82 70.64 -26.71 -49.68
N LYS A 83 71.73 -25.99 -49.99
CA LYS A 83 72.34 -25.03 -49.06
C LYS A 83 71.39 -23.91 -48.67
N GLY A 84 70.68 -23.33 -49.64
CA GLY A 84 69.68 -22.29 -49.36
C GLY A 84 68.53 -22.80 -48.48
N MET A 85 68.15 -24.07 -48.62
CA MET A 85 67.14 -24.71 -47.79
C MET A 85 67.65 -24.98 -46.36
N GLU A 86 68.89 -25.45 -46.19
CA GLU A 86 69.51 -25.62 -44.88
C GLU A 86 69.66 -24.29 -44.12
N GLU A 87 70.12 -23.24 -44.80
CA GLU A 87 70.22 -21.90 -44.21
C GLU A 87 68.85 -21.37 -43.77
N ARG A 88 67.83 -21.52 -44.61
CA ARG A 88 66.44 -21.14 -44.27
C ARG A 88 65.90 -21.94 -43.11
N PHE A 89 66.15 -23.25 -43.08
CA PHE A 89 65.67 -24.11 -42.01
C PHE A 89 66.36 -23.76 -40.68
N GLY A 90 67.68 -23.55 -40.70
CA GLY A 90 68.43 -23.10 -39.54
C GLY A 90 67.98 -21.73 -39.02
N ALA A 91 67.73 -20.78 -39.92
CA ALA A 91 67.19 -19.46 -39.55
C ALA A 91 65.77 -19.55 -38.97
N MET A 92 64.91 -20.39 -39.57
CA MET A 92 63.56 -20.63 -39.09
C MET A 92 63.57 -21.27 -37.69
N GLN A 93 64.42 -22.27 -37.48
CA GLN A 93 64.54 -22.97 -36.20
C GLN A 93 65.05 -22.02 -35.10
N LYS A 94 66.08 -21.22 -35.38
CA LYS A 94 66.55 -20.18 -34.46
C LYS A 94 65.46 -19.14 -34.14
N GLY A 95 64.75 -18.66 -35.16
CA GLY A 95 63.66 -17.71 -34.97
C GLY A 95 62.50 -18.29 -34.15
N MET A 96 62.24 -19.59 -34.27
CA MET A 96 61.24 -20.29 -33.47
C MET A 96 61.70 -20.47 -32.02
N GLU A 97 62.96 -20.83 -31.79
CA GLU A 97 63.58 -20.93 -30.46
C GLU A 97 63.50 -19.59 -29.71
N GLU A 98 63.93 -18.49 -30.35
CA GLU A 98 63.88 -17.15 -29.77
C GLU A 98 62.45 -16.73 -29.42
N ARG A 99 61.48 -17.01 -30.31
CA ARG A 99 60.07 -16.74 -30.05
C ARG A 99 59.52 -17.58 -28.91
N PHE A 100 59.93 -18.84 -28.80
CA PHE A 100 59.49 -19.73 -27.73
C PHE A 100 60.00 -19.23 -26.38
N VAL A 101 61.29 -18.90 -26.28
CA VAL A 101 61.89 -18.34 -25.06
C VAL A 101 61.24 -17.00 -24.70
N ALA A 102 61.01 -16.12 -25.68
CA ALA A 102 60.32 -14.84 -25.45
C ALA A 102 58.87 -15.06 -24.96
N MET A 103 58.16 -16.05 -25.53
CA MET A 103 56.81 -16.40 -25.12
C MET A 103 56.77 -16.97 -23.71
N GLU A 104 57.68 -17.87 -23.36
CA GLU A 104 57.81 -18.46 -22.03
C GLU A 104 58.07 -17.38 -20.99
N LYS A 105 59.04 -16.50 -21.25
CA LYS A 105 59.35 -15.38 -20.36
C LYS A 105 58.16 -14.42 -20.21
N GLY A 106 57.50 -14.05 -21.31
CA GLY A 106 56.33 -13.17 -21.25
C GLY A 106 55.13 -13.82 -20.55
N THR A 107 55.04 -15.15 -20.56
CA THR A 107 54.01 -15.90 -19.84
C THR A 107 54.31 -15.95 -18.35
N GLU A 108 55.57 -16.21 -17.97
CA GLU A 108 56.04 -16.19 -16.58
C GLU A 108 55.82 -14.81 -15.92
N GLU A 109 56.20 -13.74 -16.60
CA GLU A 109 55.98 -12.36 -16.13
C GLU A 109 54.48 -12.08 -15.92
N ARG A 110 53.62 -12.54 -16.83
CA ARG A 110 52.16 -12.41 -16.68
C ARG A 110 51.63 -13.20 -15.49
N PHE A 111 52.12 -14.41 -15.25
CA PHE A 111 51.74 -15.20 -14.09
C PHE A 111 52.18 -14.54 -12.78
N SER A 112 53.41 -14.03 -12.71
CA SER A 112 53.91 -13.29 -11.53
C SER A 112 53.05 -12.06 -11.24
N VAL A 113 52.70 -11.27 -12.26
CA VAL A 113 51.82 -10.11 -12.09
C VAL A 113 50.42 -10.54 -11.63
N MET A 114 49.91 -11.66 -12.14
CA MET A 114 48.60 -12.19 -11.73
C MET A 114 48.60 -12.64 -10.27
N ASP A 115 49.66 -13.30 -9.81
CA ASP A 115 49.83 -13.73 -8.41
C ASP A 115 49.94 -12.56 -7.44
N GLU A 116 50.68 -11.50 -7.81
CA GLU A 116 50.73 -10.27 -7.02
C GLU A 116 49.35 -9.61 -6.93
N ARG A 117 48.62 -9.54 -8.05
CA ARG A 117 47.29 -8.95 -8.11
C ARG A 117 46.28 -9.76 -7.30
N PHE A 118 46.39 -11.08 -7.32
CA PHE A 118 45.57 -11.98 -6.52
C PHE A 118 45.86 -11.81 -5.02
N SER A 119 47.14 -11.74 -4.63
CA SER A 119 47.55 -11.48 -3.26
C SER A 119 47.04 -10.12 -2.75
N ALA A 120 47.16 -9.07 -3.56
CA ALA A 120 46.65 -7.74 -3.24
C ALA A 120 45.11 -7.73 -3.08
N MET A 121 44.40 -8.47 -3.92
CA MET A 121 42.95 -8.64 -3.82
C MET A 121 42.55 -9.41 -2.56
N ASN A 122 43.28 -10.47 -2.22
CA ASN A 122 43.06 -11.23 -0.99
C ASN A 122 43.25 -10.36 0.26
N GLN A 123 44.32 -9.54 0.29
CA GLN A 123 44.54 -8.59 1.38
C GLN A 123 43.41 -7.57 1.52
N ARG A 124 42.90 -7.03 0.39
CA ARG A 124 41.74 -6.12 0.39
C ARG A 124 40.48 -6.81 0.91
N PHE A 125 40.28 -8.08 0.58
CA PHE A 125 39.14 -8.85 1.06
C PHE A 125 39.20 -9.04 2.58
N VAL A 126 40.35 -9.47 3.12
CA VAL A 126 40.56 -9.60 4.58
C VAL A 126 40.40 -8.25 5.30
N ALA A 127 40.89 -7.16 4.70
CA ALA A 127 40.72 -5.81 5.27
C ALA A 127 39.24 -5.37 5.26
N MET A 128 38.49 -5.72 4.21
CA MET A 128 37.05 -5.44 4.13
C MET A 128 36.27 -6.26 5.16
N GLU A 129 36.60 -7.53 5.34
CA GLU A 129 36.00 -8.41 6.34
C GLU A 129 36.20 -7.84 7.76
N LYS A 130 37.43 -7.50 8.14
CA LYS A 130 37.71 -6.84 9.43
C LYS A 130 36.92 -5.56 9.63
N ARG A 131 36.81 -4.72 8.59
CA ARG A 131 36.04 -3.47 8.66
C ARG A 131 34.54 -3.74 8.84
N MET A 132 34.02 -4.81 8.23
CA MET A 132 32.63 -5.22 8.44
C MET A 132 32.43 -5.67 9.88
N ASP A 133 33.29 -6.53 10.42
CA ASP A 133 33.20 -7.00 11.81
C ASP A 133 33.26 -5.86 12.82
N GLU A 134 34.18 -4.90 12.64
CA GLU A 134 34.26 -3.70 13.47
C GLU A 134 32.97 -2.86 13.41
N ARG A 135 32.40 -2.70 12.21
CA ARG A 135 31.14 -1.97 12.03
C ARG A 135 29.96 -2.69 12.67
N PHE A 136 29.90 -4.01 12.55
CA PHE A 136 28.86 -4.82 13.20
C PHE A 136 28.98 -4.74 14.72
N SER A 137 30.18 -4.89 15.27
CA SER A 137 30.43 -4.74 16.71
C SER A 137 30.06 -3.34 17.21
N ALA A 138 30.42 -2.29 16.48
CA ALA A 138 30.03 -0.92 16.82
C ALA A 138 28.50 -0.70 16.75
N MET A 139 27.81 -1.36 15.81
CA MET A 139 26.36 -1.31 15.70
C MET A 139 25.69 -2.03 16.86
N ASP A 140 26.21 -3.19 17.25
CA ASP A 140 25.73 -3.98 18.39
C ASP A 140 25.84 -3.19 19.70
N GLN A 141 27.01 -2.55 19.93
CA GLN A 141 27.19 -1.66 21.08
C GLN A 141 26.21 -0.49 21.10
N ARG A 142 25.92 0.11 19.94
CA ARG A 142 24.92 1.19 19.83
C ARG A 142 23.51 0.69 20.13
N PHE A 143 23.18 -0.53 19.70
CA PHE A 143 21.91 -1.17 20.02
C PHE A 143 21.76 -1.40 21.52
N VAL A 144 22.75 -2.00 22.17
CA VAL A 144 22.76 -2.21 23.64
C VAL A 144 22.69 -0.87 24.39
N ALA A 145 23.39 0.16 23.92
CA ALA A 145 23.32 1.50 24.51
C ALA A 145 21.93 2.15 24.34
N MET A 146 21.30 1.96 23.17
CA MET A 146 19.94 2.45 22.90
C MET A 146 18.91 1.72 23.77
N GLU A 147 19.02 0.40 23.90
CA GLU A 147 18.17 -0.43 24.77
C GLU A 147 18.24 0.05 26.22
N LYS A 148 19.45 0.18 26.78
CA LYS A 148 19.64 0.75 28.13
C LYS A 148 19.04 2.13 28.30
N ARG A 149 19.15 3.00 27.28
CA ARG A 149 18.56 4.34 27.31
C ARG A 149 17.03 4.29 27.27
N MET A 150 16.45 3.36 26.52
CA MET A 150 15.01 3.14 26.51
C MET A 150 14.53 2.65 27.87
N ASP A 151 15.18 1.64 28.46
CA ASP A 151 14.84 1.11 29.78
C ASP A 151 14.89 2.19 30.85
N GLN A 152 15.95 3.00 30.87
CA GLN A 152 16.06 4.13 31.80
C GLN A 152 14.93 5.16 31.61
N ARG A 153 14.55 5.44 30.36
CA ARG A 153 13.43 6.33 30.06
C ARG A 153 12.09 5.75 30.50
N PHE A 154 11.88 4.45 30.31
CA PHE A 154 10.69 3.75 30.78
C PHE A 154 10.59 3.81 32.30
N VAL A 155 11.65 3.45 33.03
CA VAL A 155 11.69 3.51 34.50
C VAL A 155 11.48 4.95 35.01
N ALA A 156 12.08 5.94 34.36
CA ALA A 156 11.88 7.34 34.72
C ALA A 156 10.43 7.81 34.47
N MET A 157 9.82 7.34 33.39
CA MET A 157 8.42 7.63 33.04
C MET A 157 7.45 6.97 34.01
N GLU A 158 7.69 5.72 34.39
CA GLU A 158 6.94 4.97 35.39
C GLU A 158 6.96 5.72 36.74
N LYS A 159 8.15 6.07 37.25
CA LYS A 159 8.28 6.87 38.48
C LYS A 159 7.54 8.21 38.40
N ARG A 160 7.57 8.88 37.25
CA ARG A 160 6.86 10.15 37.06
C ARG A 160 5.34 9.95 37.06
N MET A 161 4.85 8.84 36.51
CA MET A 161 3.43 8.49 36.59
C MET A 161 3.04 8.19 38.03
N ASP A 162 3.80 7.36 38.75
CA ASP A 162 3.52 7.03 40.15
C ASP A 162 3.45 8.28 41.04
N GLN A 163 4.43 9.18 40.89
CA GLN A 163 4.41 10.46 41.61
C GLN A 163 3.19 11.31 41.27
N ARG A 164 2.77 11.33 40.01
CA ARG A 164 1.55 12.03 39.59
C ARG A 164 0.29 11.38 40.14
N PHE A 165 0.22 10.05 40.17
CA PHE A 165 -0.87 9.31 40.78
C PHE A 165 -0.97 9.60 42.27
N VAL A 166 0.12 9.48 43.03
CA VAL A 166 0.15 9.80 44.47
C VAL A 166 -0.21 11.27 44.73
N ALA A 167 0.27 12.20 43.90
CA ALA A 167 -0.10 13.61 44.04
C ALA A 167 -1.58 13.86 43.74
N MET A 168 -2.14 13.14 42.77
CA MET A 168 -3.56 13.21 42.41
C MET A 168 -4.44 12.59 43.50
N GLU A 169 -4.03 11.45 44.06
CA GLU A 169 -4.69 10.79 45.20
C GLU A 169 -4.77 11.74 46.40
N LYS A 170 -3.65 12.35 46.81
CA LYS A 170 -3.64 13.36 47.88
C LYS A 170 -4.55 14.55 47.61
N ARG A 171 -4.63 15.01 46.36
CA ARG A 171 -5.51 16.12 45.98
C ARG A 171 -6.98 15.70 46.06
N MET A 172 -7.29 14.46 45.69
CA MET A 172 -8.63 13.89 45.77
C MET A 172 -9.06 13.71 47.22
N ASP A 173 -8.16 13.23 48.10
CA ASP A 173 -8.41 13.12 49.54
C ASP A 173 -8.69 14.50 50.17
N LEU A 174 -7.83 15.49 49.90
CA LEU A 174 -8.03 16.86 50.40
C LEU A 174 -9.36 17.46 49.91
N MET A 175 -9.72 17.20 48.65
CA MET A 175 -11.00 17.65 48.10
C MET A 175 -12.17 16.90 48.75
N GLY A 176 -12.02 15.60 49.04
CA GLY A 176 -12.97 14.79 49.79
C GLY A 176 -13.19 15.34 51.20
N ASP A 177 -12.12 15.65 51.92
CA ASP A 177 -12.17 16.26 53.25
C ASP A 177 -12.84 17.64 53.23
N GLN A 178 -12.46 18.51 52.28
CA GLN A 178 -13.11 19.82 52.12
C GLN A 178 -14.60 19.68 51.81
N THR A 179 -14.98 18.75 50.95
CA THR A 179 -16.38 18.48 50.61
C THR A 179 -17.13 17.93 51.83
N GLY A 180 -16.53 17.02 52.60
CA GLY A 180 -17.11 16.49 53.84
C GLY A 180 -17.29 17.56 54.92
N GLN A 181 -16.34 18.48 55.06
CA GLN A 181 -16.47 19.64 55.95
C GLN A 181 -17.58 20.58 55.50
N GLN A 182 -17.72 20.83 54.20
CA GLN A 182 -18.82 21.65 53.67
C GLN A 182 -20.17 20.98 53.93
N ILE A 183 -20.30 19.68 53.64
CA ILE A 183 -21.52 18.91 53.89
C ILE A 183 -21.88 18.94 55.37
N SER A 184 -20.95 18.62 56.28
CA SER A 184 -21.23 18.65 57.73
C SER A 184 -21.58 20.03 58.26
N SER A 185 -21.00 21.10 57.70
CA SER A 185 -21.38 22.47 58.04
C SER A 185 -22.76 22.87 57.52
N LEU A 186 -23.17 22.31 56.38
CA LEU A 186 -24.52 22.47 55.82
C LEU A 186 -25.53 21.67 56.63
N GLU A 187 -25.22 20.43 56.98
CA GLU A 187 -26.03 19.58 57.86
C GLU A 187 -26.33 20.30 59.17
N LYS A 188 -25.30 20.82 59.88
CA LYS A 188 -25.51 21.60 61.11
C LYS A 188 -26.39 22.83 60.92
N ARG A 189 -26.20 23.59 59.84
CA ARG A 189 -27.03 24.78 59.55
C ARG A 189 -28.48 24.41 59.23
N VAL A 190 -28.68 23.26 58.60
CA VAL A 190 -30.03 22.75 58.31
C VAL A 190 -30.66 22.27 59.61
N ASP A 191 -29.95 21.52 60.44
CA ASP A 191 -30.43 21.06 61.74
C ASP A 191 -30.81 22.23 62.66
N ASP A 192 -29.94 23.25 62.81
CA ASP A 192 -30.24 24.44 63.62
C ASP A 192 -31.50 25.18 63.13
N ARG A 193 -31.72 25.23 61.81
CA ARG A 193 -32.91 25.84 61.21
C ARG A 193 -34.16 25.00 61.44
N LEU A 194 -34.03 23.68 61.30
CA LEU A 194 -35.11 22.75 61.58
C LEU A 194 -35.49 22.85 63.05
N ASP A 195 -34.53 22.83 63.98
CA ASP A 195 -34.79 22.96 65.42
C ASP A 195 -35.46 24.30 65.78
N ALA A 196 -35.01 25.41 65.18
CA ALA A 196 -35.67 26.71 65.36
C ALA A 196 -37.11 26.70 64.81
N GLN A 197 -37.35 26.09 63.65
CA GLN A 197 -38.69 25.92 63.09
C GLN A 197 -39.56 24.98 63.96
N TRP A 198 -38.99 23.89 64.48
CA TRP A 198 -39.66 22.98 65.40
C TRP A 198 -40.06 23.69 66.70
N ASN A 199 -39.19 24.50 67.28
CA ASN A 199 -39.52 25.28 68.47
C ASN A 199 -40.61 26.33 68.20
N LEU A 200 -40.54 27.05 67.08
CA LEU A 200 -41.57 28.02 66.68
C LEU A 200 -42.92 27.34 66.42
N THR A 201 -42.93 26.20 65.75
CA THR A 201 -44.17 25.42 65.51
C THR A 201 -44.75 24.91 66.82
N LEU A 202 -43.93 24.43 67.77
CA LEU A 202 -44.40 24.05 69.10
C LEU A 202 -45.00 25.22 69.88
N ILE A 203 -44.36 26.39 69.86
CA ILE A 203 -44.90 27.62 70.50
C ILE A 203 -46.21 28.04 69.83
N LEU A 204 -46.27 28.02 68.49
CA LEU A 204 -47.47 28.39 67.73
C LEU A 204 -48.63 27.41 68.01
N ILE A 205 -48.35 26.11 68.07
CA ILE A 205 -49.31 25.08 68.46
C ILE A 205 -49.79 25.33 69.90
N ALA A 206 -48.87 25.57 70.85
CA ALA A 206 -49.22 25.86 72.24
C ALA A 206 -50.04 27.16 72.37
N ALA A 207 -49.72 28.20 71.60
CA ALA A 207 -50.46 29.45 71.55
C ALA A 207 -51.88 29.24 71.01
N ILE A 208 -52.05 28.44 69.95
CA ILE A 208 -53.37 28.07 69.42
C ILE A 208 -54.19 27.32 70.47
N PHE A 209 -53.61 26.30 71.12
CA PHE A 209 -54.29 25.57 72.19
C PHE A 209 -54.67 26.49 73.38
N GLY A 210 -53.79 27.42 73.76
CA GLY A 210 -54.09 28.42 74.78
C GLY A 210 -55.22 29.38 74.38
N LEU A 211 -55.25 29.83 73.13
CA LEU A 211 -56.29 30.72 72.58
C LEU A 211 -57.64 30.01 72.50
N ILE A 212 -57.67 28.75 72.06
CA ILE A 212 -58.88 27.91 72.08
C ILE A 212 -59.38 27.76 73.52
N GLY A 213 -58.49 27.46 74.48
CA GLY A 213 -58.84 27.40 75.90
C GLY A 213 -59.40 28.73 76.42
N PHE A 214 -58.80 29.86 76.04
CA PHE A 214 -59.23 31.19 76.45
C PHE A 214 -60.58 31.61 75.86
N VAL A 215 -60.85 31.35 74.57
CA VAL A 215 -62.14 31.67 73.94
C VAL A 215 -63.28 30.87 74.57
N VAL A 216 -63.03 29.59 74.90
CA VAL A 216 -64.01 28.76 75.62
C VAL A 216 -64.29 29.33 77.02
N TRP A 217 -63.27 29.90 77.69
CA TRP A 217 -63.42 30.59 78.97
C TRP A 217 -64.19 31.93 78.84
N ASP A 218 -63.77 32.80 77.92
CA ASP A 218 -64.32 34.15 77.73
C ASP A 218 -65.80 34.13 77.29
N ARG A 219 -66.17 33.21 76.40
CA ARG A 219 -67.58 33.00 76.01
C ARG A 219 -68.47 32.66 77.22
N LYS A 220 -67.93 32.00 78.25
CA LYS A 220 -68.67 31.69 79.49
C LYS A 220 -68.85 32.94 80.38
N THR A 221 -67.97 33.94 80.28
CA THR A 221 -68.01 35.19 81.06
C THR A 221 -68.75 36.34 80.37
N ALA A 222 -68.72 36.43 79.03
CA ALA A 222 -69.29 37.53 78.25
C ALA A 222 -70.83 37.48 78.07
N ILE A 223 -71.49 36.37 78.39
CA ILE A 223 -72.97 36.26 78.33
C ILE A 223 -73.65 36.93 79.54
N LYS A 224 -72.96 37.02 80.68
CA LYS A 224 -73.51 37.59 81.94
C LYS A 224 -74.06 39.02 81.83
N PRO A 225 -73.46 39.97 81.06
CA PRO A 225 -74.04 41.30 80.89
C PRO A 225 -75.09 41.42 79.78
N LEU A 226 -75.24 40.43 78.88
CA LEU A 226 -76.29 40.45 77.86
C LEU A 226 -77.66 40.04 78.41
N GLU A 227 -77.72 39.22 79.46
CA GLU A 227 -78.99 38.87 80.15
C GLU A 227 -79.74 40.10 80.66
N ARG A 228 -79.01 41.10 81.20
CA ARG A 228 -79.63 42.29 81.84
C ARG A 228 -80.34 43.23 80.86
N ARG A 229 -80.01 43.18 79.56
CA ARG A 229 -80.66 44.03 78.55
C ARG A 229 -81.90 43.38 77.96
N PHE A 230 -81.91 42.04 77.85
CA PHE A 230 -83.11 41.32 77.42
C PHE A 230 -84.21 41.35 78.49
N THR A 231 -83.88 41.30 79.79
CA THR A 231 -84.90 41.37 80.85
C THR A 231 -85.66 42.70 80.87
N ARG A 232 -85.00 43.83 80.63
CA ARG A 232 -85.69 45.14 80.63
C ARG A 232 -86.67 45.29 79.45
N ILE A 233 -86.33 44.73 78.28
CA ILE A 233 -87.21 44.73 77.12
C ILE A 233 -88.38 43.75 77.33
N ALA A 234 -88.14 42.58 77.93
CA ALA A 234 -89.18 41.63 78.29
C ALA A 234 -90.18 42.24 79.30
N ASP A 235 -89.68 42.87 80.37
CA ASP A 235 -90.49 43.43 81.47
C ASP A 235 -91.40 44.60 81.02
N THR A 236 -90.98 45.37 80.01
CA THR A 236 -91.84 46.45 79.46
C THR A 236 -92.96 45.90 78.57
N ILE A 237 -92.69 44.82 77.83
CA ILE A 237 -93.68 44.17 76.95
C ILE A 237 -94.68 43.37 77.79
N GLU A 238 -94.22 42.72 78.86
CA GLU A 238 -95.05 41.94 79.78
C GLU A 238 -95.99 42.84 80.61
N ARG A 239 -95.51 44.02 81.04
CA ARG A 239 -96.33 45.02 81.77
C ARG A 239 -97.44 45.66 80.92
N ASP A 240 -97.30 45.68 79.59
CA ASP A 240 -98.32 46.16 78.67
C ASP A 240 -99.32 45.06 78.25
N LEU A 241 -99.05 43.79 78.56
CA LEU A 241 -99.84 42.63 78.09
C LEU A 241 -100.59 41.84 79.17
N GLU A 242 -100.44 42.12 80.47
CA GLU A 242 -101.16 41.37 81.53
C GLU A 242 -102.18 42.18 82.36
N PRO A 243 -103.29 41.54 82.81
CA PRO A 243 -104.60 42.15 82.85
C PRO A 243 -105.20 42.18 84.26
N GLU A 244 -105.07 43.28 84.99
CA GLU A 244 -105.88 43.56 86.19
C GLU A 244 -106.41 45.00 86.20
N SER A 245 -107.50 45.24 85.45
CA SER A 245 -108.51 46.24 85.84
C SER A 245 -109.84 45.97 85.11
N PRO A 246 -111.02 46.29 85.69
CA PRO A 246 -112.31 45.67 85.36
C PRO A 246 -112.94 46.05 84.00
N LYS A 247 -112.18 46.62 83.05
CA LYS A 247 -112.69 47.09 81.74
C LYS A 247 -111.77 46.81 80.54
N GLY A 248 -110.88 45.82 80.63
CA GLY A 248 -110.21 45.21 79.46
C GLY A 248 -109.15 46.07 78.74
N SER A 249 -108.20 45.39 78.09
CA SER A 249 -107.00 45.95 77.43
C SER A 249 -107.32 47.10 76.46
N ARG A 250 -106.38 48.05 76.31
CA ARG A 250 -106.46 49.10 75.26
C ARG A 250 -106.59 48.49 73.87
N PHE A 251 -105.98 47.33 73.64
CA PHE A 251 -106.15 46.58 72.39
C PHE A 251 -107.59 46.08 72.25
N ALA A 252 -108.19 45.54 73.32
CA ALA A 252 -109.59 45.13 73.30
C ALA A 252 -110.56 46.31 73.06
N ARG A 253 -110.28 47.50 73.60
CA ARG A 253 -111.03 48.72 73.28
C ARG A 253 -110.84 49.17 71.84
N LEU A 254 -109.61 49.12 71.33
CA LEU A 254 -109.34 49.43 69.93
C LEU A 254 -110.08 48.45 69.01
N MET A 255 -110.06 47.16 69.33
CA MET A 255 -110.79 46.13 68.60
C MET A 255 -112.31 46.31 68.70
N ASN A 256 -112.87 46.69 69.85
CA ASN A 256 -114.31 46.98 69.98
C ASN A 256 -114.72 48.23 69.20
N VAL A 257 -113.94 49.31 69.23
CA VAL A 257 -114.21 50.53 68.44
C VAL A 257 -114.12 50.23 66.94
N LEU A 258 -113.11 49.46 66.51
CA LEU A 258 -113.00 49.02 65.13
C LEU A 258 -114.16 48.11 64.71
N ARG A 259 -114.71 47.31 65.64
CA ARG A 259 -115.88 46.46 65.40
C ARG A 259 -117.17 47.25 65.28
N GLU A 260 -117.34 48.32 66.05
CA GLU A 260 -118.53 49.19 66.03
C GLU A 260 -118.57 50.07 64.76
N LEU A 261 -117.42 50.53 64.25
CA LEU A 261 -117.32 51.31 63.01
C LEU A 261 -117.34 50.47 61.71
N ALA A 262 -117.16 49.14 61.81
CA ALA A 262 -117.06 48.25 60.65
C ALA A 262 -118.31 48.19 59.74
N PRO A 263 -119.57 48.37 60.22
CA PRO A 263 -120.73 48.36 59.34
C PRO A 263 -120.84 49.59 58.41
N ASP A 264 -120.29 50.74 58.81
CA ASP A 264 -120.53 52.03 58.15
C ASP A 264 -119.47 52.40 57.08
N ASP A 265 -118.34 51.68 57.01
CA ASP A 265 -117.29 51.90 56.00
C ASP A 265 -116.87 50.60 55.28
N PRO A 266 -117.23 50.42 53.99
CA PRO A 266 -116.91 49.20 53.24
C PRO A 266 -115.41 48.97 53.04
N ARG A 267 -114.55 50.01 53.07
CA ARG A 267 -113.10 49.82 52.97
C ARG A 267 -112.48 49.26 54.25
N LEU A 268 -113.02 49.66 55.40
CA LEU A 268 -112.56 49.20 56.71
C LEU A 268 -112.96 47.75 56.96
N ALA A 269 -114.19 47.36 56.58
CA ALA A 269 -114.66 45.98 56.67
C ALA A 269 -113.80 45.02 55.83
N ASP A 270 -113.38 45.44 54.62
CA ASP A 270 -112.59 44.60 53.72
C ASP A 270 -111.12 44.44 54.21
N ALA A 271 -110.53 45.49 54.77
CA ALA A 271 -109.20 45.44 55.37
C ALA A 271 -109.15 44.56 56.64
N LEU A 272 -110.19 44.62 57.48
CA LEU A 272 -110.29 43.80 58.69
C LEU A 272 -110.54 42.31 58.37
N ARG A 273 -111.25 42.00 57.28
CA ARG A 273 -111.38 40.62 56.77
C ARG A 273 -110.07 40.06 56.23
N ARG A 274 -109.27 40.85 55.50
CA ARG A 274 -107.97 40.42 54.96
C ARG A 274 -106.98 39.98 56.03
N HIS A 275 -107.07 40.55 57.24
CA HIS A 275 -106.21 40.21 58.37
C HIS A 275 -106.85 39.24 59.38
N SER A 276 -107.96 38.58 59.03
CA SER A 276 -108.59 37.49 59.81
C SER A 276 -109.08 37.90 61.22
N LEU A 277 -109.58 39.13 61.39
CA LEU A 277 -109.95 39.66 62.71
C LEU A 277 -111.47 39.77 62.97
N LEU A 278 -112.36 39.48 62.01
CA LEU A 278 -113.83 39.47 62.17
C LEU A 278 -114.50 38.46 61.21
N GLU A 279 -114.81 37.25 61.70
CA GLU A 279 -115.20 36.10 60.85
C GLU A 279 -116.72 35.88 60.69
N ASP A 280 -117.60 36.48 61.52
CA ASP A 280 -119.04 36.18 61.53
C ASP A 280 -119.98 37.41 61.43
N LEU A 281 -120.35 37.83 60.21
CA LEU A 281 -121.61 38.58 60.00
C LEU A 281 -122.19 38.35 58.59
N PRO A 282 -123.46 37.91 58.47
CA PRO A 282 -124.08 37.53 57.20
C PRO A 282 -124.39 38.71 56.26
N ARG A 283 -124.20 38.48 54.96
CA ARG A 283 -124.55 39.39 53.85
C ARG A 283 -126.04 39.75 53.88
N ARG A 284 -126.39 41.04 53.73
CA ARG A 284 -127.72 41.42 53.24
C ARG A 284 -127.62 41.93 51.79
N PRO A 285 -128.53 41.49 50.90
CA PRO A 285 -128.64 41.99 49.53
C PRO A 285 -129.33 43.36 49.49
N ALA A 286 -128.95 44.16 48.47
CA ALA A 286 -129.49 45.44 47.98
C ALA A 286 -130.21 46.34 49.01
#